data_AF-A0A5N5E4A3-F1
#
_entry.id   AF-A0A5N5E4A3-F1
#
_cell.length_a   1.000
_cell.length_b   1.000
_cell.length_c   1.000
_cell.angle_alpha   90.00
_cell.angle_beta   90.00
_cell.angle_gamma   90.00
#
_symmetry.space_group_name_H-M   'P 1'
#
loop_
_entity.id
_entity.type
_entity.pdbx_description
1 polymer ?
#
loop_
_entity_poly.entity_id
_entity_poly.type
_entity_poly.pdbx_seq_one_letter_code
_entity_poly.pdbx_strand_id
1 'polypeptide(L)'
;NIVVLGAGLFDDGTMRPMLVDRLQAALQLARQYPQSPIITSGGAPKAGVTEARAMREWLVANGVDPGRITEEGTSWSTVENALNSARILADRGATGVVVVSSANHVERAMVDFRVAVLGRIPVAGVIAAT
;
A
#
# COMPACT_ATOMS: atom_id res chain seq x y z
N ASN A 1 8.80 -6.93 0.23
CA ASN A 1 8.17 -5.59 0.07
C ASN A 1 6.68 -5.72 0.28
N ILE A 2 6.10 -4.87 1.11
CA ILE A 2 4.65 -4.82 1.35
C ILE A 2 4.15 -3.52 0.73
N VAL A 3 3.15 -3.57 -0.14
CA VAL A 3 2.48 -2.39 -0.70
C VAL A 3 1.05 -2.36 -0.19
N VAL A 4 0.66 -1.27 0.48
CA VAL A 4 -0.70 -1.07 1.00
C VAL A 4 -1.41 -0.05 0.12
N LEU A 5 -2.54 -0.44 -0.46
CA LEU A 5 -3.32 0.42 -1.34
C LEU A 5 -4.39 1.20 -0.56
N GLY A 6 -4.57 2.48 -0.91
CA GLY A 6 -5.66 3.32 -0.45
C GLY A 6 -7.07 2.77 -0.71
N ALA A 7 -8.01 3.15 0.15
CA ALA A 7 -9.42 2.71 0.17
C ALA A 7 -10.43 3.86 0.45
N GLY A 8 -9.95 5.10 0.33
CA GLY A 8 -10.64 6.35 0.55
C GLY A 8 -10.46 6.93 1.96
N LEU A 9 -10.42 8.26 2.02
CA LEU A 9 -10.66 9.05 3.23
C LEU A 9 -12.09 9.62 3.21
N PHE A 10 -12.58 10.04 4.36
CA PHE A 10 -13.73 10.94 4.47
C PHE A 10 -13.30 12.38 4.15
N ASP A 11 -14.27 13.29 3.97
CA ASP A 11 -13.97 14.67 3.58
C ASP A 11 -13.23 15.47 4.66
N ASP A 12 -13.31 15.02 5.92
CA ASP A 12 -12.54 15.56 7.05
C ASP A 12 -11.11 14.97 7.16
N GLY A 13 -10.73 14.08 6.24
CA GLY A 13 -9.41 13.43 6.21
C GLY A 13 -9.32 12.17 7.09
N THR A 14 -10.37 11.77 7.80
CA THR A 14 -10.36 10.53 8.57
C THR A 14 -10.41 9.29 7.68
N MET A 15 -9.80 8.19 8.13
CA MET A 15 -9.71 6.96 7.34
C MET A 15 -11.03 6.20 7.35
N ARG A 16 -11.43 5.69 6.17
CA ARG A 16 -12.57 4.77 6.08
C ARG A 16 -12.25 3.43 6.74
N PRO A 17 -13.26 2.70 7.28
CA PRO A 17 -13.03 1.40 7.92
C PRO A 17 -12.23 0.43 7.04
N MET A 18 -12.57 0.34 5.76
CA MET A 18 -11.86 -0.50 4.79
C MET A 18 -10.37 -0.16 4.63
N LEU A 19 -9.98 1.12 4.83
CA LEU A 19 -8.57 1.51 4.83
C LEU A 19 -7.86 1.00 6.09
N VAL A 20 -8.54 1.06 7.23
CA VAL A 20 -8.04 0.53 8.50
C VAL A 20 -7.88 -1.00 8.43
N ASP A 21 -8.81 -1.73 7.85
CA ASP A 21 -8.72 -3.19 7.69
C ASP A 21 -7.47 -3.59 6.88
N ARG A 22 -7.17 -2.85 5.80
CA ARG A 22 -5.94 -3.04 5.02
C ARG A 22 -4.70 -2.76 5.84
N LEU A 23 -4.71 -1.71 6.66
CA LEU A 23 -3.59 -1.37 7.53
C LEU A 23 -3.38 -2.41 8.62
N GLN A 24 -4.43 -3.02 9.15
CA GLN A 24 -4.33 -4.12 10.10
C GLN A 24 -3.68 -5.36 9.45
N ALA A 25 -4.10 -5.74 8.25
CA ALA A 25 -3.46 -6.82 7.50
C ALA A 25 -1.98 -6.52 7.20
N ALA A 26 -1.68 -5.28 6.78
CA ALA A 26 -0.31 -4.83 6.55
C ALA A 26 0.54 -4.85 7.84
N LEU A 27 -0.04 -4.48 8.98
CA LEU A 27 0.63 -4.50 10.29
C LEU A 27 0.96 -5.93 10.72
N GLN A 28 0.06 -6.89 10.50
CA GLN A 28 0.33 -8.31 10.76
C GLN A 28 1.51 -8.80 9.92
N LEU A 29 1.53 -8.51 8.63
CA LEU A 29 2.66 -8.82 7.75
C LEU A 29 3.95 -8.11 8.20
N ALA A 30 3.86 -6.84 8.60
CA ALA A 30 5.01 -6.06 9.04
C ALA A 30 5.64 -6.59 10.33
N ARG A 31 4.83 -7.18 11.22
CA ARG A 31 5.27 -7.89 12.43
C ARG A 31 5.90 -9.24 12.12
N GLN A 32 5.30 -10.00 11.20
CA GLN A 32 5.84 -11.30 10.78
C GLN A 32 7.16 -11.15 9.99
N TYR A 33 7.28 -10.09 9.21
CA TYR A 33 8.45 -9.79 8.37
C TYR A 33 9.06 -8.43 8.75
N PRO A 34 9.76 -8.33 9.89
CA PRO A 34 10.23 -7.06 10.45
C PRO A 34 11.27 -6.34 9.57
N GLN A 35 11.92 -7.05 8.65
CA GLN A 35 12.89 -6.48 7.69
C GLN A 35 12.23 -6.05 6.37
N SER A 36 10.96 -6.36 6.14
CA SER A 36 10.30 -5.97 4.90
C SER A 36 9.98 -4.47 4.90
N PRO A 37 10.39 -3.72 3.86
CA PRO A 37 9.96 -2.34 3.67
C PRO A 37 8.49 -2.30 3.25
N ILE A 38 7.83 -1.19 3.57
CA ILE A 38 6.42 -0.92 3.31
C ILE A 38 6.30 0.30 2.38
N ILE A 39 5.40 0.22 1.41
CA ILE A 39 4.99 1.34 0.58
C ILE A 39 3.51 1.59 0.86
N THR A 40 3.15 2.80 1.24
CA THR A 40 1.75 3.25 1.36
C THR A 40 1.40 4.05 0.11
N SER A 41 0.47 3.58 -0.70
CA SER A 41 0.17 4.14 -2.03
C SER A 41 -1.26 4.66 -2.12
N GLY A 42 -1.39 5.94 -2.48
CA GLY A 42 -2.65 6.66 -2.62
C GLY A 42 -2.46 8.16 -2.48
N GLY A 43 -2.62 8.89 -3.59
CA GLY A 43 -2.27 10.31 -3.70
C GLY A 43 -3.45 11.27 -3.73
N ALA A 44 -4.69 10.80 -3.91
CA ALA A 44 -5.87 11.66 -3.93
C ALA A 44 -6.12 12.27 -2.53
N PRO A 45 -5.93 13.59 -2.33
CA PRO A 45 -6.00 14.18 -1.00
C PRO A 45 -7.43 14.47 -0.56
N LYS A 46 -7.68 14.38 0.75
CA LYS A 46 -8.88 14.87 1.43
C LYS A 46 -8.46 15.70 2.65
N ALA A 47 -9.06 16.88 2.81
CA ALA A 47 -8.65 17.86 3.83
C ALA A 47 -7.13 18.14 3.86
N GLY A 48 -6.47 18.13 2.70
CA GLY A 48 -5.02 18.35 2.59
C GLY A 48 -4.15 17.14 2.96
N VAL A 49 -4.74 15.98 3.27
CA VAL A 49 -4.03 14.74 3.63
C VAL A 49 -4.21 13.69 2.54
N THR A 50 -3.12 13.07 2.10
CA THR A 50 -3.18 11.91 1.19
C THR A 50 -3.37 10.62 1.97
N GLU A 51 -3.94 9.60 1.33
CA GLU A 51 -4.05 8.27 1.92
C GLU A 51 -2.68 7.69 2.27
N ALA A 52 -1.68 7.87 1.40
CA ALA A 52 -0.30 7.43 1.64
C ALA A 52 0.25 7.96 2.97
N ARG A 53 0.00 9.24 3.26
CA ARG A 53 0.43 9.88 4.50
C ARG A 53 -0.37 9.39 5.70
N ALA A 54 -1.70 9.37 5.62
CA ALA A 54 -2.56 8.88 6.71
C ALA A 54 -2.22 7.42 7.09
N MET A 55 -1.97 6.57 6.08
CA MET A 55 -1.54 5.18 6.27
C MET A 55 -0.18 5.07 6.96
N ARG A 56 0.80 5.90 6.57
CA ARG A 56 2.12 5.93 7.24
C ARG A 56 1.95 6.30 8.70
N GLU A 57 1.25 7.40 8.99
CA GLU A 57 1.05 7.89 10.35
C GLU A 57 0.37 6.83 11.22
N TRP A 58 -0.63 6.13 10.69
CA TRP A 58 -1.28 5.03 11.40
C TRP A 58 -0.33 3.85 11.68
N LEU A 59 0.47 3.41 10.71
CA LEU A 59 1.43 2.32 10.91
C LEU A 59 2.51 2.67 11.94
N VAL A 60 3.00 3.92 11.91
CA VAL A 60 3.96 4.43 12.91
C VAL A 60 3.34 4.45 14.30
N ALA A 61 2.11 4.95 14.43
CA ALA A 61 1.37 4.93 15.70
C ALA A 61 1.14 3.50 16.23
N ASN A 62 1.15 2.49 15.35
CA ASN A 62 1.03 1.07 15.70
C ASN A 62 2.38 0.34 15.83
N GLY A 63 3.50 1.07 15.91
CA GLY A 63 4.81 0.55 16.26
C GLY A 63 5.68 0.10 15.08
N VAL A 64 5.31 0.43 13.85
CA VAL A 64 6.20 0.22 12.69
C VAL A 64 7.23 1.35 12.61
N ASP A 65 8.51 0.99 12.49
CA ASP A 65 9.58 1.97 12.30
C ASP A 65 9.31 2.86 11.06
N PRO A 66 9.25 4.20 11.21
CA PRO A 66 9.04 5.13 10.09
C PRO A 66 10.09 5.01 8.98
N GLY A 67 11.30 4.53 9.27
CA GLY A 67 12.34 4.26 8.27
C GLY A 67 12.01 3.11 7.32
N ARG A 68 11.09 2.22 7.72
CA ARG A 68 10.61 1.12 6.86
C ARG A 68 9.54 1.55 5.86
N ILE A 69 8.90 2.69 6.09
CA ILE A 69 7.71 3.10 5.34
C ILE A 69 8.08 4.17 4.32
N THR A 70 7.57 4.04 3.11
CA THR A 70 7.71 5.04 2.05
C THR A 70 6.33 5.42 1.53
N GLU A 71 6.07 6.71 1.51
CA GLU A 71 4.83 7.25 0.96
C GLU A 71 4.95 7.34 -0.56
N GLU A 72 3.96 6.79 -1.25
CA GLU A 72 3.70 7.05 -2.66
C GLU A 72 2.39 7.84 -2.74
N GLY A 73 2.51 9.17 -2.69
CA GLY A 73 1.38 10.09 -2.58
C GLY A 73 1.00 10.78 -3.89
N THR A 74 1.37 10.22 -5.05
CA THR A 74 1.17 10.87 -6.37
C THR A 74 0.11 10.20 -7.24
N SER A 75 -0.36 9.01 -6.85
CA SER A 75 -1.32 8.23 -7.61
C SER A 75 -2.79 8.64 -7.39
N TRP A 76 -3.53 8.75 -8.48
CA TRP A 76 -4.97 9.06 -8.55
C TRP A 76 -5.82 7.87 -8.98
N SER A 77 -5.20 6.77 -9.38
CA SER A 77 -5.87 5.57 -9.85
C SER A 77 -5.16 4.29 -9.42
N THR A 78 -5.84 3.15 -9.56
CA THR A 78 -5.25 1.84 -9.28
C THR A 78 -4.06 1.52 -10.19
N VAL A 79 -4.13 1.93 -11.46
CA VAL A 79 -3.04 1.77 -12.43
C VAL A 79 -1.83 2.62 -12.01
N GLU A 80 -2.04 3.86 -11.60
CA GLU A 80 -0.97 4.73 -11.12
C GLU A 80 -0.34 4.20 -9.84
N ASN A 81 -1.15 3.70 -8.88
CA ASN A 81 -0.63 3.06 -7.67
C ASN A 81 0.36 1.95 -8.03
N ALA A 82 0.00 1.10 -9.01
CA ALA A 82 0.85 0.01 -9.47
C ALA A 82 2.13 0.52 -10.15
N LEU A 83 2.02 1.47 -11.09
CA LEU A 83 3.17 2.01 -11.83
C LEU A 83 4.15 2.74 -10.91
N ASN A 84 3.66 3.59 -10.03
CA ASN A 84 4.49 4.39 -9.13
C ASN A 84 5.13 3.50 -8.04
N SER A 85 4.38 2.55 -7.49
CA SER A 85 4.94 1.56 -6.58
C SER A 85 5.98 0.67 -7.27
N ALA A 86 5.74 0.26 -8.52
CA ALA A 86 6.69 -0.57 -9.29
C ALA A 86 8.02 0.15 -9.55
N ARG A 87 8.01 1.48 -9.78
CA ARG A 87 9.24 2.28 -9.87
C ARG A 87 10.04 2.24 -8.58
N ILE A 88 9.38 2.48 -7.44
CA ILE A 88 10.01 2.41 -6.11
C ILE A 88 10.58 1.01 -5.83
N LEU A 89 9.86 -0.04 -6.23
CA LEU A 89 10.31 -1.43 -6.10
C LEU A 89 11.55 -1.71 -6.96
N ALA A 90 11.57 -1.23 -8.21
CA ALA A 90 12.68 -1.39 -9.13
C ALA A 90 13.94 -0.67 -8.63
N ASP A 91 13.81 0.56 -8.15
CA ASP A 91 14.93 1.35 -7.61
C ASP A 91 15.58 0.68 -6.38
N ARG A 92 14.82 -0.16 -5.67
CA ARG A 92 15.29 -0.94 -4.51
C ARG A 92 15.86 -2.31 -4.87
N GLY A 93 15.82 -2.70 -6.14
CA GLY A 93 16.16 -4.07 -6.54
C GLY A 93 15.25 -5.12 -5.88
N ALA A 94 13.97 -4.78 -5.65
CA ALA A 94 13.00 -5.69 -5.05
C ALA A 94 12.92 -7.00 -5.85
N THR A 95 12.90 -8.13 -5.17
CA THR A 95 12.77 -9.48 -5.79
C THR A 95 11.35 -10.04 -5.69
N GLY A 96 10.40 -9.26 -5.17
CA GLY A 96 9.02 -9.66 -4.98
C GLY A 96 8.21 -8.63 -4.19
N VAL A 97 6.88 -8.69 -4.35
CA VAL A 97 5.94 -7.78 -3.69
C VAL A 97 4.69 -8.49 -3.20
N VAL A 98 4.25 -8.12 -2.01
CA VAL A 98 2.93 -8.43 -1.46
C VAL A 98 2.06 -7.19 -1.54
N VAL A 99 0.92 -7.28 -2.24
CA VAL A 99 -0.05 -6.19 -2.40
C VAL A 99 -1.22 -6.43 -1.45
N VAL A 100 -1.43 -5.49 -0.52
CA VAL A 100 -2.51 -5.53 0.47
C VAL A 100 -3.67 -4.66 -0.01
N SER A 101 -4.84 -5.29 -0.14
CA SER A 101 -6.07 -4.65 -0.64
C SER A 101 -7.32 -5.38 -0.11
N SER A 102 -8.52 -4.91 -0.45
CA SER A 102 -9.79 -5.55 -0.10
C SER A 102 -10.21 -6.60 -1.13
N ALA A 103 -11.10 -7.52 -0.75
CA ALA A 103 -11.50 -8.67 -1.59
C ALA A 103 -11.99 -8.28 -2.99
N ASN A 104 -12.87 -7.26 -3.08
CA ASN A 104 -13.41 -6.75 -4.35
C ASN A 104 -12.39 -5.97 -5.22
N HIS A 105 -11.17 -5.77 -4.72
CA HIS A 105 -10.18 -4.88 -5.35
C HIS A 105 -8.82 -5.55 -5.58
N VAL A 106 -8.51 -6.62 -4.84
CA VAL A 106 -7.19 -7.27 -4.90
C VAL A 106 -6.93 -7.88 -6.27
N GLU A 107 -7.93 -8.45 -6.93
CA GLU A 107 -7.74 -9.09 -8.24
C GLU A 107 -7.30 -8.08 -9.30
N ARG A 108 -8.00 -6.94 -9.39
CA ARG A 108 -7.62 -5.83 -10.27
C ARG A 108 -6.22 -5.33 -9.96
N ALA A 109 -5.94 -5.06 -8.68
CA ALA A 109 -4.63 -4.59 -8.25
C ALA A 109 -3.51 -5.58 -8.63
N MET A 110 -3.73 -6.88 -8.47
CA MET A 110 -2.76 -7.91 -8.82
C MET A 110 -2.43 -7.92 -10.31
N VAL A 111 -3.42 -7.73 -11.18
CA VAL A 111 -3.21 -7.60 -12.62
C VAL A 111 -2.39 -6.36 -12.93
N ASP A 112 -2.78 -5.20 -12.39
CA ASP A 112 -2.08 -3.93 -12.60
C ASP A 112 -0.61 -4.02 -12.16
N PHE A 113 -0.35 -4.61 -10.99
CA PHE A 113 1.02 -4.80 -10.48
C PHE A 113 1.84 -5.76 -11.33
N ARG A 114 1.27 -6.88 -11.80
CA ARG A 114 1.97 -7.82 -12.68
C ARG A 114 2.40 -7.16 -13.99
N VAL A 115 1.54 -6.33 -14.56
CA VAL A 115 1.84 -5.54 -15.76
C VAL A 115 2.91 -4.49 -15.44
N ALA A 116 2.76 -3.74 -14.34
CA ALA A 116 3.68 -2.67 -13.96
C ALA A 116 5.12 -3.19 -13.69
N VAL A 117 5.27 -4.39 -13.15
CA VAL A 117 6.59 -5.03 -12.96
C VAL A 117 7.09 -5.81 -14.18
N LEU A 118 6.35 -5.79 -15.29
CA LEU A 118 6.67 -6.51 -16.53
C LEU A 118 6.92 -8.02 -16.32
N GLY A 119 6.23 -8.62 -15.34
CA GLY A 119 6.42 -10.03 -14.95
C GLY A 119 7.81 -10.38 -14.39
N ARG A 120 8.67 -9.39 -14.09
CA ARG A 120 10.07 -9.62 -13.66
C ARG A 120 10.19 -10.14 -12.23
N ILE A 121 9.20 -9.85 -11.39
CA ILE A 121 9.18 -10.28 -9.99
C ILE A 121 7.81 -10.88 -9.64
N PRO A 122 7.76 -11.85 -8.71
CA PRO A 122 6.52 -12.38 -8.20
C PRO A 122 5.68 -11.30 -7.49
N VAL A 123 4.38 -11.32 -7.78
CA VAL A 123 3.36 -10.48 -7.15
C VAL A 123 2.39 -11.41 -6.43
N ALA A 124 2.24 -11.23 -5.12
CA ALA A 124 1.27 -11.92 -4.28
C ALA A 124 0.25 -10.93 -3.71
N GLY A 125 -1.00 -11.36 -3.55
CA GLY A 125 -2.10 -10.53 -3.02
C GLY A 125 -2.50 -10.99 -1.64
N VAL A 126 -2.75 -10.04 -0.73
CA VAL A 126 -3.34 -10.30 0.58
C VAL A 126 -4.64 -9.51 0.68
N ILE A 127 -5.71 -10.25 1.00
CA ILE A 127 -7.03 -9.68 1.24
C ILE A 127 -7.11 -9.29 2.71
N ALA A 128 -7.44 -8.03 2.97
CA ALA A 128 -7.86 -7.60 4.30
C ALA A 128 -9.17 -8.30 4.66
N ALA A 129 -9.17 -9.09 5.73
CA ALA A 129 -10.38 -9.66 6.30
C ALA A 129 -11.10 -8.57 7.12
N THR A 130 -12.40 -8.42 6.87
CA THR A 130 -13.33 -7.64 7.71
C THR A 130 -13.64 -8.36 9.01
#